data_AF-A0A849FYW1-F1
#
_entry.id   AF-A0A849FYW1-F1
#
_cell.length_a   1.000
_cell.length_b   1.000
_cell.length_c   1.000
_cell.angle_alpha   90.00
_cell.angle_beta   90.00
_cell.angle_gamma   90.00
#
_symmetry.space_group_name_H-M   'P 1'
#
loop_
_entity.id
_entity.type
_entity.pdbx_description
1 polymer ?
#
loop_
_entity_poly.entity_id
_entity_poly.type
_entity_poly.pdbx_seq_one_letter_code
_entity_poly.pdbx_strand_id
1 'polypeptide(L)'
;MLEHCVDPVRAVEKIARLIKPGGRMILTAPFNSLTHFAPYHYATGFSRYFYEYHLDRLGFEIEELTANGGFFDFMDQEIGRMARVRRIYKAGWRGPLTVIFSQLFRLNARWLAEQDGPRMNRRSSELQCLGWFVVARKAA
;
A
#
# COMPACT_ATOMS: atom_id res chain seq x y z
N MET A 1 -4.74 -5.31 -11.19
CA MET A 1 -3.83 -5.29 -10.02
C MET A 1 -2.45 -4.91 -10.53
N LEU A 2 -1.95 -3.74 -10.16
CA LEU A 2 -0.77 -3.13 -10.82
C LEU A 2 0.54 -3.83 -10.46
N GLU A 3 0.71 -4.36 -9.24
CA GLU A 3 1.95 -5.07 -8.85
C GLU A 3 2.25 -6.35 -9.64
N HIS A 4 1.23 -6.94 -10.26
CA HIS A 4 1.32 -8.14 -11.09
C HIS A 4 1.41 -7.81 -12.58
N CYS A 5 1.30 -6.53 -12.95
CA CYS A 5 1.60 -6.11 -14.30
C CYS A 5 3.11 -5.98 -14.44
N VAL A 6 3.68 -6.64 -15.45
CA VAL A 6 5.11 -6.52 -15.78
C VAL A 6 5.52 -5.07 -16.05
N ASP A 7 4.62 -4.30 -16.65
CA ASP A 7 4.78 -2.87 -16.90
C ASP A 7 3.52 -2.13 -16.43
N PRO A 8 3.45 -1.74 -15.14
CA PRO A 8 2.27 -1.06 -14.59
C PRO A 8 2.07 0.32 -15.20
N VAL A 9 3.15 1.01 -15.58
CA VAL A 9 3.07 2.35 -16.18
C VAL A 9 2.38 2.26 -17.53
N ARG A 10 2.81 1.36 -18.41
CA ARG A 10 2.17 1.16 -19.72
C ARG A 10 0.73 0.67 -19.59
N ALA A 11 0.41 -0.11 -18.55
CA ALA A 11 -0.97 -0.49 -18.26
C ALA A 11 -1.83 0.75 -17.95
N VAL A 12 -1.35 1.64 -17.08
CA VAL A 12 -2.02 2.92 -16.76
C VAL A 12 -2.15 3.80 -18.01
N GLU A 13 -1.12 3.91 -18.85
CA GLU A 13 -1.17 4.67 -20.10
C GLU A 13 -2.25 4.15 -21.08
N LYS A 14 -2.39 2.82 -21.19
CA LYS A 14 -3.44 2.21 -22.02
C LYS A 14 -4.83 2.52 -21.48
N ILE A 15 -5.02 2.41 -20.16
CA ILE A 15 -6.31 2.73 -19.53
C ILE A 15 -6.62 4.22 -19.73
N ALA A 16 -5.65 5.10 -19.52
CA ALA A 16 -5.77 6.55 -19.72
C ALA A 16 -6.25 6.92 -21.13
N ARG A 17 -5.77 6.21 -22.17
CA ARG A 17 -6.23 6.40 -23.56
C ARG A 17 -7.69 6.04 -23.77
N LEU A 18 -8.20 5.02 -23.08
CA LEU A 18 -9.58 4.54 -23.22
C LEU A 18 -10.61 5.43 -22.49
N ILE A 19 -10.17 6.16 -21.47
CA ILE A 19 -11.04 7.07 -20.72
C ILE A 19 -11.37 8.30 -21.57
N LYS A 20 -12.65 8.64 -21.66
CA LYS A 20 -13.14 9.86 -22.34
C LYS A 20 -12.79 11.11 -21.52
N PRO A 21 -12.66 12.29 -22.15
CA PRO A 21 -12.53 13.56 -21.43
C PRO A 21 -13.63 13.72 -20.37
N GLY A 22 -13.27 14.17 -19.17
CA GLY A 22 -14.15 14.25 -18.00
C GLY A 22 -14.45 12.90 -17.31
N GLY A 23 -14.00 11.77 -17.88
CA GLY A 23 -14.12 10.46 -17.25
C GLY A 23 -13.17 10.27 -16.07
N ARG A 24 -13.52 9.38 -15.14
CA ARG A 24 -12.75 9.09 -13.93
C ARG A 24 -12.00 7.77 -14.03
N MET A 25 -10.76 7.77 -13.53
CA MET A 25 -9.97 6.59 -13.24
C MET A 25 -9.93 6.39 -11.72
N ILE A 26 -10.25 5.19 -11.26
CA ILE A 26 -10.10 4.80 -9.85
C ILE A 26 -8.99 3.77 -9.78
N LEU A 27 -7.94 4.06 -9.02
CA LEU A 27 -6.77 3.18 -8.88
C LEU A 27 -6.51 2.88 -7.41
N THR A 28 -6.10 1.65 -7.17
CA THR A 28 -5.47 1.25 -5.92
C THR A 28 -4.44 0.16 -6.18
N ALA A 29 -3.29 0.30 -5.55
CA ALA A 29 -2.26 -0.71 -5.46
C ALA A 29 -1.57 -0.59 -4.09
N PRO A 30 -1.08 -1.69 -3.52
CA PRO A 30 -0.36 -1.63 -2.27
C PRO A 30 0.98 -0.93 -2.46
N PHE A 31 1.31 -0.05 -1.52
CA PHE A 31 2.61 0.62 -1.54
C PHE A 31 3.72 -0.39 -1.23
N ASN A 32 3.55 -1.18 -0.17
CA ASN A 32 4.37 -2.33 0.15
C ASN A 32 3.51 -3.60 0.20
N SER A 33 3.90 -4.63 -0.56
CA SER A 33 3.10 -5.86 -0.67
C SER A 33 3.84 -7.15 -0.35
N LEU A 34 5.14 -7.08 0.01
CA LEU A 34 6.07 -8.22 -0.01
C LEU A 34 5.99 -9.00 -1.34
N THR A 35 6.82 -10.04 -1.52
CA THR A 35 6.72 -10.92 -2.69
C THR A 35 5.50 -11.84 -2.56
N HIS A 36 4.30 -11.30 -2.69
CA HIS A 36 3.07 -12.08 -2.71
C HIS A 36 2.78 -12.57 -4.13
N PHE A 37 2.24 -13.79 -4.23
CA PHE A 37 1.93 -14.45 -5.50
C PHE A 37 3.14 -14.70 -6.41
N ALA A 38 4.30 -14.99 -5.81
CA ALA A 38 5.50 -15.40 -6.54
C ALA A 38 5.22 -16.60 -7.48
N PRO A 39 5.81 -16.63 -8.69
CA PRO A 39 6.81 -15.69 -9.22
C PRO A 39 6.24 -14.42 -9.89
N TYR A 40 4.91 -14.18 -9.82
CA TYR A 40 4.24 -13.12 -10.57
C TYR A 40 4.18 -11.77 -9.82
N HIS A 41 5.24 -11.37 -9.13
CA HIS A 41 5.34 -10.09 -8.42
C HIS A 41 6.42 -9.23 -9.07
N TYR A 42 6.01 -8.22 -9.85
CA TYR A 42 6.91 -7.55 -10.79
C TYR A 42 7.19 -6.10 -10.44
N ALA A 43 6.25 -5.42 -9.77
CA ALA A 43 6.39 -4.02 -9.40
C ALA A 43 5.90 -3.76 -7.97
N THR A 44 6.57 -2.85 -7.28
CA THR A 44 6.24 -2.39 -5.92
C THR A 44 6.63 -0.93 -5.77
N GLY A 45 6.35 -0.33 -4.61
CA GLY A 45 6.69 1.07 -4.38
C GLY A 45 5.72 2.04 -5.07
N PHE A 46 4.45 1.67 -5.18
CA PHE A 46 3.37 2.56 -5.62
C PHE A 46 3.10 3.64 -4.56
N SER A 47 4.05 4.55 -4.41
CA SER A 47 4.02 5.69 -3.49
C SER A 47 3.08 6.78 -4.00
N ARG A 48 2.84 7.79 -3.16
CA ARG A 48 2.12 9.00 -3.56
C ARG A 48 2.66 9.60 -4.87
N TYR A 49 3.99 9.71 -4.96
CA TYR A 49 4.69 10.32 -6.09
C TYR A 49 4.54 9.53 -7.39
N PHE A 50 4.38 8.20 -7.32
CA PHE A 50 4.07 7.40 -8.51
C PHE A 50 2.77 7.89 -9.16
N TYR A 51 1.73 8.08 -8.35
CA TYR A 51 0.43 8.51 -8.85
C TYR A 51 0.46 9.96 -9.31
N GLU A 52 1.01 10.87 -8.50
CA GLU A 52 1.12 12.29 -8.86
C GLU A 52 1.87 12.47 -10.18
N TYR A 53 3.05 11.87 -10.32
CA TYR A 53 3.86 12.00 -11.53
C TYR A 53 3.18 11.40 -12.77
N HIS A 54 2.67 10.17 -12.68
CA HIS A 54 2.14 9.50 -13.86
C HIS A 54 0.77 10.02 -14.28
N LEU A 55 -0.09 10.40 -13.34
CA LEU A 55 -1.43 10.90 -13.66
C LEU A 55 -1.37 12.33 -14.21
N ASP A 56 -0.54 13.20 -13.62
CA ASP A 56 -0.31 14.56 -14.13
C ASP A 56 0.21 14.52 -15.58
N ARG A 57 1.26 13.72 -15.83
CA ARG A 57 1.81 13.51 -17.17
C ARG A 57 0.77 12.98 -18.18
N LEU A 58 -0.25 12.27 -17.72
CA LEU A 58 -1.32 11.70 -18.57
C LEU A 58 -2.53 12.62 -18.74
N GLY A 59 -2.46 13.86 -18.24
CA GLY A 59 -3.54 14.83 -18.33
C GLY A 59 -4.72 14.49 -17.41
N PHE A 60 -4.44 13.90 -16.24
CA PHE A 60 -5.43 13.67 -15.20
C PHE A 60 -5.24 14.65 -14.05
N GLU A 61 -6.36 15.18 -13.58
CA GLU A 61 -6.46 15.91 -12.32
C GLU A 61 -6.80 14.92 -11.20
N ILE A 62 -5.99 14.89 -10.14
CA ILE A 62 -6.23 14.02 -8.99
C ILE A 62 -7.30 14.66 -8.09
N GLU A 63 -8.51 14.10 -8.08
CA GLU A 63 -9.61 14.53 -7.20
C GLU A 63 -9.44 13.98 -5.78
N GLU A 64 -8.88 12.77 -5.64
CA GLU A 64 -8.61 12.14 -4.35
C GLU A 64 -7.29 11.35 -4.38
N LEU A 65 -6.47 11.50 -3.33
CA LEU A 65 -5.26 10.71 -3.09
C LEU A 65 -5.11 10.46 -1.60
N THR A 66 -5.77 9.41 -1.12
CA THR A 66 -5.90 9.09 0.30
C THR A 66 -5.05 7.87 0.65
N ALA A 67 -4.17 8.00 1.65
CA ALA A 67 -3.38 6.88 2.14
C ALA A 67 -4.21 5.96 3.05
N ASN A 68 -4.01 4.64 2.93
CA ASN A 68 -4.55 3.67 3.86
C ASN A 68 -3.52 3.35 4.96
N GLY A 69 -3.72 3.95 6.13
CA GLY A 69 -2.84 3.75 7.28
C GLY A 69 -1.48 4.45 7.11
N GLY A 70 -0.59 4.13 8.04
CA GLY A 70 0.76 4.68 8.11
C GLY A 70 1.79 3.61 8.46
N PHE A 71 2.99 4.06 8.81
CA PHE A 71 4.12 3.20 9.20
C PHE A 71 3.75 2.27 10.36
N PHE A 72 3.08 2.78 11.40
CA PHE A 72 2.73 1.98 12.57
C PHE A 72 1.62 0.95 12.28
N ASP A 73 0.68 1.26 11.37
CA ASP A 73 -0.32 0.29 10.91
C ASP A 73 0.35 -0.86 10.14
N PHE A 74 1.34 -0.54 9.30
CA PHE A 74 2.15 -1.54 8.60
C PHE A 74 2.94 -2.42 9.59
N MET A 75 3.52 -1.83 10.63
CA MET A 75 4.20 -2.60 11.69
C MET A 75 3.27 -3.57 12.41
N ASP A 76 2.05 -3.16 12.79
CA ASP A 76 1.07 -4.09 13.38
C ASP A 76 0.77 -5.27 12.42
N GLN A 77 0.64 -4.98 11.12
CA GLN A 77 0.40 -6.01 10.11
C GLN A 77 1.56 -7.01 10.04
N GLU A 78 2.81 -6.54 9.99
CA GLU A 78 3.99 -7.41 9.84
C GLU A 78 4.29 -8.21 11.11
N ILE A 79 4.12 -7.61 12.30
CA ILE A 79 4.20 -8.34 13.56
C ILE A 79 3.10 -9.41 13.62
N GLY A 80 1.89 -9.09 13.16
CA GLY A 80 0.80 -10.06 13.00
C GLY A 80 1.15 -11.21 12.02
N ARG A 81 1.90 -10.90 10.95
CA ARG A 81 2.31 -11.85 9.91
C ARG A 81 3.34 -12.87 10.40
N MET A 82 4.10 -12.56 11.46
CA MET A 82 5.18 -13.42 11.98
C MET A 82 4.76 -14.86 12.23
N ALA A 83 3.53 -15.12 12.70
CA ALA A 83 3.03 -16.48 12.94
C ALA A 83 3.06 -17.34 11.68
N ARG A 84 2.55 -16.77 10.58
CA ARG A 84 2.46 -17.42 9.28
C ARG A 84 3.84 -17.55 8.65
N VAL A 85 4.62 -16.46 8.63
CA VAL A 85 5.97 -16.43 8.04
C VAL A 85 6.87 -17.46 8.71
N ARG A 86 6.89 -17.50 10.05
CA ARG A 86 7.65 -18.51 10.79
C ARG A 86 7.29 -19.94 10.36
N ARG A 87 5.99 -20.25 10.22
CA ARG A 87 5.53 -21.58 9.82
C ARG A 87 5.99 -21.95 8.41
N ILE A 88 5.87 -21.02 7.46
CA ILE A 88 6.26 -21.23 6.06
C ILE A 88 7.77 -21.47 5.94
N TYR A 89 8.57 -20.63 6.59
CA TYR A 89 10.04 -20.68 6.51
C TYR A 89 10.69 -21.57 7.58
N LYS A 90 9.89 -22.35 8.33
CA LYS A 90 10.36 -23.25 9.39
C LYS A 90 11.31 -22.58 10.40
N ALA A 91 11.09 -21.29 10.68
CA ALA A 91 11.88 -20.57 11.67
C ALA A 91 11.63 -21.16 13.08
N GLY A 92 12.63 -21.05 13.96
CA GLY A 92 12.76 -21.74 15.25
C GLY A 92 11.55 -21.63 16.20
N TRP A 93 11.62 -22.27 17.36
CA TRP A 93 10.45 -22.40 18.26
C TRP A 93 9.80 -21.05 18.64
N ARG A 94 8.46 -20.99 18.56
CA ARG A 94 7.64 -19.87 19.05
C ARG A 94 7.09 -20.23 20.43
N GLY A 95 7.85 -19.90 21.46
CA GLY A 95 7.44 -20.09 22.85
C GLY A 95 6.36 -19.09 23.30
N PRO A 96 5.79 -19.28 24.50
CA PRO A 96 4.78 -18.39 25.07
C PRO A 96 5.28 -16.95 25.21
N LEU A 97 6.55 -16.74 25.57
CA LEU A 97 7.16 -15.41 25.64
C LEU A 97 7.14 -14.70 24.29
N THR A 98 7.49 -15.38 23.20
CA THR A 98 7.44 -14.81 21.85
C THR A 98 6.02 -14.40 21.47
N VAL A 99 5.01 -15.19 21.84
CA VAL A 99 3.59 -14.83 21.63
C VAL A 99 3.24 -13.58 22.41
N ILE A 100 3.57 -13.53 23.71
CA ILE A 100 3.28 -12.39 24.59
C ILE A 100 3.94 -11.12 24.03
N PHE A 101 5.25 -11.16 23.74
CA PHE A 101 5.96 -10.02 23.16
C PHE A 101 5.37 -9.58 21.82
N SER A 102 5.00 -10.54 20.94
CA SER A 102 4.35 -10.20 19.67
C SER A 102 3.06 -9.41 19.91
N GLN A 103 2.22 -9.82 20.87
CA GLN A 103 0.97 -9.12 21.15
C GLN A 103 1.23 -7.75 21.81
N LEU A 104 2.19 -7.66 22.73
CA LEU A 104 2.57 -6.38 23.34
C LEU A 104 3.08 -5.39 22.29
N PHE A 105 3.92 -5.83 21.34
CA PHE A 105 4.40 -4.98 20.26
C PHE A 105 3.29 -4.57 19.29
N ARG A 106 2.32 -5.46 19.00
CA ARG A 106 1.14 -5.10 18.21
C ARG A 106 0.28 -4.06 18.90
N LEU A 107 0.04 -4.21 20.20
CA LEU A 107 -0.71 -3.22 20.98
C LEU A 107 0.03 -1.88 21.02
N ASN A 108 1.34 -1.89 21.20
CA ASN A 108 2.15 -0.68 21.15
C ASN A 108 2.11 -0.02 19.75
N ALA A 109 2.24 -0.79 18.68
CA ALA A 109 2.14 -0.29 17.31
C ALA A 109 0.77 0.34 17.04
N ARG A 110 -0.34 -0.27 17.49
CA ARG A 110 -1.69 0.31 17.36
C ARG A 110 -1.87 1.58 18.16
N TRP A 111 -1.33 1.62 19.37
CA TRP A 111 -1.36 2.81 20.22
C TRP A 111 -0.55 3.98 19.62
N LEU A 112 0.61 3.70 19.01
CA LEU A 112 1.39 4.68 18.24
C LEU A 112 0.67 5.11 16.97
N ALA A 113 0.03 4.16 16.26
CA ALA A 113 -0.75 4.47 15.08
C ALA A 113 -1.89 5.45 15.41
N GLU A 114 -2.61 5.25 16.53
CA GLU A 114 -3.66 6.17 16.96
C GLU A 114 -3.15 7.59 17.24
N GLN A 115 -1.98 7.70 17.87
CA GLN A 115 -1.32 8.99 18.07
C GLN A 115 -0.87 9.61 16.75
N ASP A 116 -0.59 8.81 15.72
CA ASP A 116 -0.17 9.24 14.38
C ASP A 116 -1.30 9.90 13.55
N GLY A 117 -2.48 10.09 14.13
CA GLY A 117 -3.63 10.76 13.51
C GLY A 117 -4.69 9.77 13.01
N PRO A 118 -5.78 10.20 12.36
CA PRO A 118 -6.81 9.30 11.85
C PRO A 118 -6.26 8.30 10.81
N ARG A 119 -6.84 7.09 10.72
CA ARG A 119 -6.34 6.02 9.82
C ARG A 119 -6.18 6.43 8.35
N MET A 120 -7.09 7.24 7.82
CA MET A 120 -7.06 7.71 6.43
C MET A 120 -6.24 8.99 6.26
N ASN A 121 -5.60 9.46 7.33
CA ASN A 121 -4.79 10.68 7.36
C ASN A 121 -3.66 10.56 8.39
N ARG A 122 -2.94 9.43 8.36
CA ARG A 122 -1.79 9.18 9.23
C ARG A 122 -0.62 10.09 8.82
N ARG A 123 0.07 10.73 9.77
CA ARG A 123 1.21 11.61 9.46
C ARG A 123 2.40 10.84 8.89
N SER A 124 2.57 9.58 9.28
CA SER A 124 3.62 8.71 8.72
C SER A 124 3.30 8.10 7.36
N SER A 125 2.15 8.42 6.75
CA SER A 125 1.71 7.80 5.48
C SER A 125 2.62 8.08 4.29
N GLU A 126 3.32 9.20 4.28
CA GLU A 126 4.35 9.53 3.27
C GLU A 126 5.53 8.55 3.33
N LEU A 127 5.96 8.19 4.55
CA LEU A 127 7.06 7.25 4.78
C LEU A 127 6.66 5.81 4.42
N GLN A 128 5.48 5.37 4.86
CA GLN A 128 4.95 4.04 4.60
C GLN A 128 3.44 4.02 4.82
N CYS A 129 2.72 3.25 4.01
CA CYS A 129 1.30 2.96 4.21
C CYS A 129 0.96 1.60 3.58
N LEU A 130 -0.29 1.16 3.70
CA LEU A 130 -0.74 -0.09 3.09
C LEU A 130 -0.96 0.04 1.58
N GLY A 131 -1.18 1.27 1.10
CA GLY A 131 -1.51 1.60 -0.27
C GLY A 131 -2.29 2.91 -0.37
N TRP A 132 -2.53 3.35 -1.59
CA TRP A 132 -3.22 4.60 -1.87
C TRP A 132 -4.56 4.32 -2.56
N PHE A 133 -5.58 5.10 -2.20
CA PHE A 133 -6.84 5.20 -2.91
C PHE A 133 -6.80 6.45 -3.77
N VAL A 134 -6.95 6.27 -5.07
CA VAL A 134 -6.80 7.34 -6.04
C VAL A 134 -8.05 7.46 -6.89
N VAL A 135 -8.57 8.69 -6.97
CA VAL A 135 -9.59 9.08 -7.95
C VAL A 135 -9.02 10.21 -8.77
N ALA A 136 -8.95 10.02 -10.09
CA ALA A 136 -8.40 11.01 -11.00
C ALA A 136 -9.32 11.21 -12.19
N ARG A 137 -9.58 12.46 -12.53
CA ARG A 137 -10.46 12.87 -13.63
C ARG A 137 -9.61 13.27 -14.83
N LYS A 138 -9.93 12.74 -16.01
CA LYS A 138 -9.27 13.14 -17.25
C LYS A 138 -9.64 14.58 -17.57
N ALA A 139 -8.64 15.43 -17.77
CA ALA A 139 -8.84 16.79 -18.24
C ALA A 139 -9.60 16.80 -19.57
N ALA A 140 -10.30 17.90 -19.84
CA ALA A 140 -11.10 18.10 -21.04
C ALA A 140 -10.22 18.14 -22.30
#